data_AF-A0A088DB48-F1
#
_entry.id   AF-A0A088DB48-F1
#
_cell.length_a   1.000
_cell.length_b   1.000
_cell.length_c   1.000
_cell.angle_alpha   90.00
_cell.angle_beta   90.00
_cell.angle_gamma   90.00
#
_symmetry.space_group_name_H-M   'P 1'
#
loop_
_entity.id
_entity.type
_entity.pdbx_description
1 polymer ?
#
loop_
_entity_poly.entity_id
_entity_poly.type
_entity_poly.pdbx_seq_one_letter_code
_entity_poly.pdbx_strand_id
1 'polypeptide(L)' 'MKMFFTVLVTVFVCSMIIGICEGREIPVKCKGSKQCLQSCKEAGMTYGKCMNGKCNCTPKG' A
#
# COMPACT_ATOMS: atom_id res chain seq x y z
N MET A 1 -2.95 32.24 -15.77
CA MET A 1 -2.26 31.11 -16.42
C MET A 1 -1.36 30.33 -15.46
N LYS A 2 -0.33 30.93 -14.83
CA LYS A 2 0.66 30.21 -14.02
C LYS A 2 0.10 29.48 -12.77
N MET A 3 -0.86 30.09 -12.08
CA MET A 3 -1.50 29.49 -10.89
C MET A 3 -2.30 28.21 -11.22
N PHE A 4 -2.92 28.14 -12.41
CA PHE A 4 -3.65 26.95 -12.85
C PHE A 4 -2.71 25.77 -13.09
N PHE A 5 -1.56 26.00 -13.72
CA PHE A 5 -0.54 24.96 -13.93
C PHE A 5 -0.02 24.41 -12.59
N THR A 6 0.22 25.28 -11.60
CA THR A 6 0.65 24.84 -10.27
C THR A 6 -0.38 23.93 -9.62
N VAL A 7 -1.66 24.30 -9.65
CA VAL A 7 -2.74 23.47 -9.07
C VAL A 7 -2.84 22.13 -9.80
N LEU A 8 -2.80 22.14 -11.14
CA LEU A 8 -2.91 20.93 -11.95
C LEU A 8 -1.77 19.94 -11.68
N VAL A 9 -0.52 20.42 -11.61
CA VAL A 9 0.64 19.60 -11.29
C VAL A 9 0.54 19.02 -9.87
N THR A 10 0.08 19.82 -8.91
CA THR A 10 -0.05 19.38 -7.51
C THR A 10 -1.09 18.26 -7.38
N VAL A 11 -2.25 18.40 -8.04
CA VAL A 11 -3.29 17.35 -8.04
C VAL A 11 -2.82 16.08 -8.75
N PHE A 12 -2.09 16.21 -9.86
CA PHE A 12 -1.59 15.06 -10.61
C PHE A 12 -0.57 14.25 -9.81
N VAL A 13 0.36 14.92 -9.12
CA VAL A 13 1.34 14.28 -8.23
C VAL A 13 0.66 13.61 -7.04
N CYS A 14 -0.30 14.26 -6.40
CA CYS A 14 -1.06 13.65 -5.29
C CYS A 14 -1.85 12.41 -5.75
N SER A 15 -2.41 12.43 -6.96
CA SER A 15 -3.20 11.32 -7.51
C SER A 15 -2.32 10.10 -7.80
N MET A 16 -1.07 10.30 -8.25
CA MET A 16 -0.12 9.22 -8.47
C MET A 16 0.35 8.56 -7.17
N ILE A 17 0.41 9.30 -6.06
CA ILE A 17 0.76 8.75 -4.74
C ILE A 17 -0.39 7.93 -4.13
N ILE A 18 -1.65 8.29 -4.39
CA ILE A 18 -2.81 7.55 -3.84
C ILE A 18 -2.92 6.12 -4.43
N GLY A 19 -2.52 5.92 -5.69
CA GLY A 19 -2.52 4.60 -6.34
C GLY A 19 -1.48 3.61 -5.79
N ILE A 20 -0.54 4.07 -4.96
CA ILE A 20 0.50 3.24 -4.35
C ILE A 20 0.08 2.71 -2.98
N CYS A 21 -1.17 2.91 -2.52
CA CYS A 21 -1.61 2.54 -1.18
C CYS A 21 -2.59 1.35 -1.13
N GLU A 22 -3.00 0.79 -2.28
CA GLU A 22 -3.94 -0.32 -2.30
C GLU A 22 -3.30 -1.57 -1.70
N GLY A 23 -3.79 -1.95 -0.52
CA GLY A 23 -3.35 -3.14 0.19
C GLY A 23 -3.61 -4.38 -0.65
N ARG A 24 -2.57 -5.19 -0.89
CA ARG A 24 -2.67 -6.42 -1.67
C ARG A 24 -2.86 -7.60 -0.72
N GLU A 25 -3.95 -8.34 -0.87
CA GLU A 25 -4.10 -9.65 -0.23
C GLU A 25 -3.15 -10.67 -0.87
N ILE A 26 -2.40 -11.37 -0.04
CA ILE A 26 -1.57 -12.51 -0.44
C ILE A 26 -2.14 -13.79 0.17
N PRO A 27 -2.07 -14.93 -0.54
CA PRO A 27 -2.64 -16.21 -0.10
C PRO A 27 -1.81 -16.90 1.01
N VAL A 28 -1.20 -16.12 1.91
CA VAL A 28 -0.44 -16.61 3.05
C VAL A 28 -1.40 -16.77 4.23
N LYS A 29 -1.53 -18.00 4.72
CA LYS A 29 -2.31 -18.28 5.94
C LYS A 29 -1.63 -17.63 7.14
N CYS A 30 -2.40 -16.90 7.93
CA CYS A 30 -1.92 -16.27 9.15
C CYS A 30 -2.91 -16.48 10.29
N LYS A 31 -2.39 -16.55 11.51
CA LYS A 31 -3.15 -16.46 12.76
C LYS A 31 -2.93 -15.12 13.47
N GLY A 32 -1.87 -14.39 13.10
CA GLY A 32 -1.58 -13.07 13.65
C GLY A 32 -0.76 -12.22 12.69
N SER A 33 -0.92 -10.89 12.78
CA SER A 33 -0.30 -9.92 11.86
C SER A 33 1.23 -9.99 11.82
N LYS A 34 1.88 -10.44 12.90
CA LYS A 34 3.36 -10.61 12.93
C LYS A 34 3.85 -11.62 11.89
N GLN A 35 3.06 -12.64 11.56
CA GLN A 35 3.41 -13.64 10.54
C GLN A 35 3.37 -13.06 9.13
N CYS A 36 2.55 -12.03 8.91
CA CYS A 36 2.42 -11.36 7.62
C CYS A 36 3.57 -10.37 7.35
N LEU A 37 4.25 -9.87 8.38
CA LEU A 37 5.26 -8.83 8.23
C LEU A 37 6.44 -9.29 7.34
N GLN A 38 6.94 -10.50 7.55
CA GLN A 38 8.01 -11.09 6.73
C GLN A 38 7.53 -11.30 5.28
N SER A 39 6.37 -11.92 5.10
CA SER A 39 5.81 -12.25 3.77
C SER A 39 5.50 -10.99 2.95
N CYS A 40 4.97 -9.95 3.60
CA CYS A 40 4.73 -8.67 2.95
C CYS A 40 6.05 -7.97 2.59
N LYS A 41 7.08 -8.08 3.44
CA LYS A 41 8.41 -7.54 3.14
C LYS A 41 9.07 -8.21 1.93
N GLU A 42 8.93 -9.52 1.80
CA GLU A 42 9.40 -10.29 0.63
C GLU A 42 8.63 -9.90 -0.64
N ALA A 43 7.37 -9.51 -0.52
CA ALA A 43 6.55 -8.99 -1.62
C ALA A 43 6.83 -7.51 -1.97
N GLY A 44 7.83 -6.88 -1.35
CA GLY A 44 8.17 -5.46 -1.58
C GLY A 44 7.25 -4.46 -0.86
N MET A 45 6.39 -4.95 0.03
CA MET A 45 5.52 -4.14 0.89
C MET A 45 6.19 -3.91 2.25
N THR A 46 5.66 -3.05 3.12
CA THR A 46 6.28 -2.82 4.44
C THR A 46 5.39 -3.01 5.63
N TYR A 47 4.08 -3.03 5.41
CA TYR A 47 3.13 -3.40 6.43
C TYR A 47 2.31 -4.61 5.98
N GLY A 48 1.94 -5.43 6.95
CA GLY A 48 1.15 -6.63 6.75
C GLY A 48 0.23 -6.85 7.93
N LYS A 49 -1.06 -7.02 7.67
CA LYS A 49 -2.07 -7.34 8.69
C LYS A 49 -2.73 -8.67 8.36
N CYS A 50 -2.99 -9.47 9.39
CA CYS A 50 -3.77 -10.69 9.20
C CYS A 50 -5.26 -10.34 9.22
N MET A 51 -5.96 -10.61 8.13
CA MET A 51 -7.41 -10.43 7.97
C MET A 51 -8.02 -11.70 7.42
N ASN A 52 -9.07 -12.21 8.07
CA ASN A 52 -9.79 -13.42 7.67
C ASN A 52 -8.88 -14.65 7.43
N GLY A 53 -7.82 -14.78 8.23
CA GLY A 53 -6.83 -15.86 8.12
C GLY A 53 -5.84 -15.71 6.95
N LYS A 54 -5.85 -14.58 6.25
CA LYS A 54 -4.92 -14.23 5.16
C LYS A 54 -4.18 -12.94 5.43
N CYS A 55 -3.00 -12.79 4.82
CA CYS A 55 -2.22 -11.57 4.96
C CYS A 55 -2.67 -10.52 3.94
N ASN A 56 -2.98 -9.33 4.42
CA ASN A 56 -3.21 -8.14 3.62
C ASN A 56 -2.01 -7.19 3.80
N CYS A 57 -1.30 -6.90 2.72
CA CYS A 57 -0.06 -6.16 2.73
C CYS A 57 -0.25 -4.75 2.22
N THR A 58 0.16 -3.74 2.98
CA THR A 58 0.13 -2.35 2.55
C THR A 58 1.50 -1.93 2.01
N PRO A 59 1.55 -1.42 0.77
CA PRO A 59 2.76 -0.78 0.22
C PRO A 59 3.25 0.38 1.08
N LYS A 60 4.56 0.64 1.02
CA LYS A 60 5.16 1.82 1.65
C LYS A 60 4.88 3.01 0.73
N GLY A 61 4.04 3.94 1.21
CA GLY A 61 3.90 5.24 0.57
C GLY A 61 5.20 6.02 0.55
#